data_AF-A0A540W652-F1
#
_entry.id   AF-A0A540W652-F1
#
_cell.length_a   1.000
_cell.length_b   1.000
_cell.length_c   1.000
_cell.angle_alpha   90.00
_cell.angle_beta   90.00
_cell.angle_gamma   90.00
#
_symmetry.space_group_name_H-M   'P 1'
#
loop_
_entity.id
_entity.type
_entity.pdbx_description
1 polymer ?
#
loop_
_entity_poly.entity_id
_entity_poly.type
_entity_poly.pdbx_seq_one_letter_code
_entity_poly.pdbx_strand_id
1 'polypeptide(L)'
;MMQGDGNLVMYLVGPTGNHGPAIWSTGTWGHSGAYAYMQPDGNLVVYLQGRTDSSAALWSTNSWGHWGAKAQLLNGWFCVFSNGFLWQTPTGLAPAVGRGADAGSVLDESRGIAATTWIESNSVWLVNQADGNLVLYRKRDGAALWSTGTSGKPGSIAFISNTTGTLFLFNPTYGTTWSTADFRSPGAYAKVQDDGNFVVYRAGGGPTTGGALWSTGTWGDW
;
A
#
# COMPACT_ATOMS: atom_id res chain seq x y z
N MET A 1 -1.89 -14.86 -2.33
CA MET A 1 -1.65 -16.20 -1.76
C MET A 1 -2.93 -16.69 -1.11
N MET A 2 -3.38 -17.90 -1.43
CA MET A 2 -4.44 -18.56 -0.66
C MET A 2 -3.80 -19.21 0.57
N GLN A 3 -4.20 -18.79 1.76
CA GLN A 3 -3.64 -19.27 3.03
C GLN A 3 -4.39 -20.50 3.54
N GLY A 4 -3.75 -21.28 4.41
CA GLY A 4 -4.32 -22.51 4.96
C GLY A 4 -5.56 -22.29 5.83
N ASP A 5 -5.69 -21.11 6.42
CA ASP A 5 -6.86 -20.69 7.19
C ASP A 5 -8.08 -20.34 6.33
N GLY A 6 -7.95 -20.41 5.00
CA GLY A 6 -9.00 -20.10 4.05
C GLY A 6 -9.06 -18.65 3.60
N ASN A 7 -8.04 -17.84 3.90
CA ASN A 7 -8.00 -16.45 3.48
C ASN A 7 -7.18 -16.24 2.20
N LEU A 8 -7.70 -15.49 1.22
CA LEU A 8 -6.92 -15.06 0.07
C LEU A 8 -6.31 -13.69 0.39
N VAL A 9 -4.98 -13.65 0.53
CA VAL A 9 -4.25 -12.47 1.00
C VAL A 9 -3.22 -12.02 -0.01
N MET A 10 -3.11 -10.71 -0.20
CA MET A 10 -2.06 -10.08 -0.97
C MET A 10 -1.01 -9.46 -0.04
N TYR A 11 0.25 -9.81 -0.29
CA TYR A 11 1.41 -9.34 0.47
C TYR A 11 2.31 -8.52 -0.45
N LEU A 12 2.98 -7.53 0.11
CA LEU A 12 4.23 -7.05 -0.49
C LEU A 12 5.29 -8.14 -0.31
N VAL A 13 6.16 -8.31 -1.31
CA VAL A 13 7.16 -9.38 -1.31
C VAL A 13 8.54 -8.76 -1.50
N GLY A 14 9.45 -9.11 -0.59
CA GLY A 14 10.82 -8.62 -0.60
C GLY A 14 11.66 -9.25 -1.70
N PRO A 15 12.89 -8.75 -1.91
CA PRO A 15 13.77 -9.21 -2.99
C PRO A 15 14.16 -10.69 -2.89
N THR A 16 14.09 -11.29 -1.70
CA THR A 16 14.37 -12.71 -1.48
C THR A 16 13.11 -13.58 -1.44
N GLY A 17 11.94 -13.03 -1.80
CA GLY A 17 10.67 -13.74 -1.78
C GLY A 17 9.99 -13.80 -0.40
N ASN A 18 10.56 -13.15 0.63
CA ASN A 18 9.95 -13.07 1.95
C ASN A 18 8.67 -12.23 1.91
N HIS A 19 7.67 -12.60 2.70
CA HIS A 19 6.46 -11.80 2.84
C HIS A 19 6.74 -10.58 3.70
N GLY A 20 6.41 -9.40 3.16
CA GLY A 20 6.29 -8.14 3.90
C GLY A 20 4.87 -7.97 4.46
N PRO A 21 4.38 -6.73 4.61
CA PRO A 21 3.04 -6.50 5.13
C PRO A 21 1.94 -7.04 4.19
N ALA A 22 0.86 -7.52 4.80
CA ALA A 22 -0.39 -7.76 4.10
C ALA A 22 -1.01 -6.42 3.69
N ILE A 23 -1.41 -6.28 2.42
CA ILE A 23 -1.98 -5.04 1.86
C ILE A 23 -3.44 -5.18 1.47
N TRP A 24 -3.93 -6.41 1.28
CA TRP A 24 -5.34 -6.70 1.00
C TRP A 24 -5.68 -8.16 1.35
N SER A 25 -6.94 -8.43 1.66
CA SER A 25 -7.43 -9.75 2.03
C SER A 25 -8.92 -9.90 1.70
N THR A 26 -9.37 -11.11 1.33
CA THR A 26 -10.81 -11.42 1.16
C THR A 26 -11.56 -11.45 2.48
N GLY A 27 -10.86 -11.64 3.60
CA GLY A 27 -11.47 -11.71 4.93
C GLY A 27 -12.19 -13.03 5.19
N THR A 28 -11.80 -14.08 4.47
CA THR A 28 -12.41 -15.41 4.52
C THR A 28 -11.65 -16.36 5.46
N TRP A 29 -10.89 -15.81 6.43
CA TRP A 29 -10.19 -16.59 7.44
C TRP A 29 -11.17 -17.42 8.30
N GLY A 30 -10.68 -18.53 8.85
CA GLY A 30 -11.50 -19.48 9.63
C GLY A 30 -12.20 -20.54 8.78
N HIS A 31 -12.02 -20.50 7.46
CA HIS A 31 -12.56 -21.47 6.50
C HIS A 31 -11.44 -22.36 5.95
N SER A 32 -10.81 -23.13 6.83
CA SER A 32 -9.66 -23.98 6.49
C SER A 32 -9.88 -24.80 5.23
N GLY A 33 -8.90 -24.77 4.32
CA GLY A 33 -8.97 -25.48 3.04
C GLY A 33 -9.83 -24.81 1.96
N ALA A 34 -10.39 -23.62 2.22
CA ALA A 34 -10.99 -22.80 1.17
C ALA A 34 -9.98 -22.51 0.06
N TYR A 35 -10.49 -22.23 -1.14
CA TYR A 35 -9.66 -22.01 -2.32
C TYR A 35 -10.28 -20.97 -3.26
N ALA A 36 -9.42 -20.27 -3.99
CA ALA A 36 -9.83 -19.33 -5.02
C ALA A 36 -9.96 -20.04 -6.37
N TYR A 37 -11.04 -19.74 -7.10
CA TYR A 37 -11.33 -20.29 -8.43
C TYR A 37 -11.73 -19.18 -9.39
N MET A 38 -10.92 -18.99 -10.43
CA MET A 38 -11.28 -18.13 -11.57
C MET A 38 -12.19 -18.94 -12.50
N GLN A 39 -13.48 -18.65 -12.45
CA GLN A 39 -14.52 -19.40 -13.15
C GLN A 39 -14.55 -19.05 -14.64
N PRO A 40 -15.00 -19.98 -15.52
CA PRO A 40 -15.13 -19.72 -16.95
C PRO A 40 -16.05 -18.54 -17.31
N ASP A 41 -17.03 -18.25 -16.45
CA ASP A 41 -17.97 -17.14 -16.61
C ASP A 41 -17.36 -15.76 -16.30
N GLY A 42 -16.10 -15.70 -15.90
CA GLY A 42 -15.37 -14.48 -15.61
C GLY A 42 -15.40 -14.02 -14.15
N ASN A 43 -15.97 -14.80 -13.25
CA ASN A 43 -15.96 -14.48 -11.83
C ASN A 43 -14.77 -15.11 -11.10
N LEU A 44 -14.13 -14.37 -10.21
CA LEU A 44 -13.18 -14.94 -9.25
C LEU A 44 -13.89 -15.12 -7.91
N VAL A 45 -13.93 -16.36 -7.42
CA VAL A 45 -14.65 -16.72 -6.20
C VAL A 45 -13.73 -17.44 -5.23
N VAL A 46 -13.84 -17.15 -3.94
CA VAL A 46 -13.30 -18.00 -2.88
C VAL A 46 -14.42 -18.92 -2.40
N TYR A 47 -14.20 -20.23 -2.48
CA TYR A 47 -15.15 -21.25 -2.09
C TYR A 47 -14.70 -22.02 -0.85
N LEU A 48 -15.66 -22.55 -0.08
CA LEU A 48 -15.40 -23.63 0.88
C LEU A 48 -14.74 -24.83 0.19
N GLN A 49 -13.90 -25.55 0.95
CA GLN A 49 -13.14 -26.70 0.45
C GLN A 49 -14.03 -27.71 -0.28
N GLY A 50 -13.61 -28.09 -1.49
CA GLY A 50 -14.26 -29.15 -2.27
C GLY A 50 -15.63 -28.82 -2.86
N ARG A 51 -16.09 -27.56 -2.76
CA ARG A 51 -17.38 -27.12 -3.31
C ARG A 51 -17.22 -25.96 -4.29
N THR A 52 -18.13 -25.86 -5.25
CA THR A 52 -18.15 -24.80 -6.28
C THR A 52 -19.55 -24.22 -6.52
N ASP A 53 -20.57 -24.71 -5.82
CA ASP A 53 -21.93 -24.18 -5.95
C ASP A 53 -22.09 -22.87 -5.17
N SER A 54 -23.10 -22.08 -5.55
CA SER A 54 -23.31 -20.73 -5.02
C SER A 54 -23.46 -20.66 -3.49
N SER A 55 -23.98 -21.70 -2.85
CA SER A 55 -24.13 -21.74 -1.38
C SER A 55 -22.80 -21.86 -0.63
N ALA A 56 -21.73 -22.25 -1.33
CA ALA A 56 -20.40 -22.41 -0.77
C ALA A 56 -19.48 -21.21 -1.02
N ALA A 57 -19.94 -20.18 -1.75
CA ALA A 57 -19.15 -18.99 -2.02
C ALA A 57 -18.97 -18.16 -0.75
N LEU A 58 -17.71 -17.91 -0.38
CA LEU A 58 -17.33 -17.09 0.78
C LEU A 58 -17.08 -15.63 0.38
N TRP A 59 -16.56 -15.42 -0.82
CA TRP A 59 -16.27 -14.10 -1.39
C TRP A 59 -16.24 -14.18 -2.92
N SER A 60 -16.60 -13.09 -3.62
CA SER A 60 -16.67 -13.04 -5.08
C SER A 60 -16.34 -11.62 -5.59
N THR A 61 -15.66 -11.54 -6.74
CA THR A 61 -15.44 -10.27 -7.46
C THR A 61 -16.70 -9.69 -8.10
N ASN A 62 -17.76 -10.50 -8.20
CA ASN A 62 -19.04 -10.18 -8.82
C ASN A 62 -18.90 -9.79 -10.30
N SER A 63 -18.01 -10.48 -11.00
CA SER A 63 -17.66 -10.24 -12.40
C SER A 63 -18.13 -11.37 -13.33
N TRP A 64 -19.16 -12.12 -12.94
CA TRP A 64 -19.76 -13.17 -13.77
C TRP A 64 -20.40 -12.58 -15.04
N GLY A 65 -20.59 -13.43 -16.05
CA GLY A 65 -21.13 -13.03 -17.36
C GLY A 65 -20.09 -12.51 -18.35
N HIS A 66 -18.81 -12.49 -17.95
CA HIS A 66 -17.68 -12.05 -18.75
C HIS A 66 -16.76 -13.23 -19.09
N TRP A 67 -17.24 -14.10 -19.98
CA TRP A 67 -16.57 -15.36 -20.31
C TRP A 67 -15.12 -15.16 -20.75
N GLY A 68 -14.22 -15.95 -20.17
CA GLY A 68 -12.79 -15.88 -20.44
C GLY A 68 -12.06 -14.69 -19.83
N ALA A 69 -12.69 -13.92 -18.93
CA ALA A 69 -11.99 -12.94 -18.10
C ALA A 69 -10.88 -13.63 -17.28
N LYS A 70 -9.86 -12.86 -16.88
CA LYS A 70 -8.68 -13.38 -16.19
C LYS A 70 -8.40 -12.57 -14.93
N ALA A 71 -7.93 -13.26 -13.89
CA ALA A 71 -7.36 -12.62 -12.72
C ALA A 71 -5.86 -12.37 -12.93
N GLN A 72 -5.37 -11.15 -12.66
CA GLN A 72 -3.97 -10.78 -12.85
C GLN A 72 -3.49 -9.81 -11.77
N LEU A 73 -2.18 -9.81 -11.53
CA LEU A 73 -1.48 -8.76 -10.80
C LEU A 73 -0.88 -7.77 -11.80
N LEU A 74 -1.20 -6.49 -11.68
CA LEU A 74 -0.71 -5.43 -12.54
C LEU A 74 -0.44 -4.18 -11.71
N ASN A 75 0.81 -3.69 -11.70
CA ASN A 75 1.20 -2.44 -11.03
C ASN A 75 0.74 -2.31 -9.56
N GLY A 76 0.74 -3.44 -8.83
CA GLY A 76 0.31 -3.50 -7.43
C GLY A 76 -1.20 -3.62 -7.22
N TRP A 77 -1.98 -3.76 -8.31
CA TRP A 77 -3.40 -4.12 -8.28
C TRP A 77 -3.55 -5.61 -8.51
N PHE A 78 -4.43 -6.24 -7.75
CA PHE A 78 -5.02 -7.51 -8.14
C PHE A 78 -6.34 -7.23 -8.82
N CYS A 79 -6.50 -7.66 -10.06
CA CYS A 79 -7.65 -7.33 -10.90
C CYS A 79 -8.25 -8.55 -11.56
N VAL A 80 -9.53 -8.45 -11.89
CA VAL A 80 -10.20 -9.29 -12.89
C VAL A 80 -10.49 -8.42 -14.10
N PHE A 81 -10.04 -8.86 -15.28
CA PHE A 81 -10.15 -8.08 -16.51
C PHE A 81 -10.61 -8.93 -17.70
N SER A 82 -11.27 -8.26 -18.64
CA SER A 82 -11.61 -8.76 -19.97
C SER A 82 -11.32 -7.64 -20.99
N ASN A 83 -12.33 -7.06 -21.65
CA ASN A 83 -12.18 -5.84 -22.47
C ASN A 83 -12.03 -4.54 -21.63
N GLY A 84 -11.57 -4.67 -20.38
CA GLY A 84 -11.49 -3.63 -19.36
C GLY A 84 -11.44 -4.24 -17.95
N PHE A 85 -11.20 -3.41 -16.94
CA PHE A 85 -11.28 -3.83 -15.54
C PHE A 85 -12.74 -4.12 -15.17
N LEU A 86 -13.00 -5.33 -14.69
CA LEU A 86 -14.29 -5.74 -14.13
C LEU A 86 -14.29 -5.55 -12.61
N TRP A 87 -13.15 -5.80 -11.99
CA TRP A 87 -12.92 -5.62 -10.55
C TRP A 87 -11.42 -5.40 -10.30
N GLN A 88 -11.08 -4.63 -9.26
CA GLN A 88 -9.70 -4.48 -8.79
C GLN A 88 -9.61 -4.15 -7.30
N THR A 89 -8.49 -4.49 -6.67
CA THR A 89 -8.14 -3.99 -5.34
C THR A 89 -7.78 -2.50 -5.39
N PRO A 90 -8.09 -1.71 -4.35
CA PRO A 90 -7.68 -0.30 -4.26
C PRO A 90 -6.22 -0.11 -3.81
N THR A 91 -5.37 -1.09 -4.07
CA THR A 91 -3.96 -1.10 -3.65
C THR A 91 -3.07 -0.44 -4.69
N GLY A 92 -1.75 -0.43 -4.49
CA GLY A 92 -0.79 -0.11 -5.53
C GLY A 92 0.37 0.74 -5.04
N LEU A 93 1.46 0.73 -5.80
CA LEU A 93 2.51 1.73 -5.61
C LEU A 93 1.86 3.10 -5.92
N ALA A 94 2.19 4.13 -5.14
CA ALA A 94 1.62 5.46 -5.26
C ALA A 94 1.97 6.25 -6.56
N PRO A 95 2.83 5.82 -7.52
CA PRO A 95 3.00 6.50 -8.79
C PRO A 95 1.95 6.05 -9.80
N ALA A 96 0.86 6.82 -9.84
CA ALA A 96 0.13 7.05 -11.07
C ALA A 96 0.15 8.54 -11.51
N VAL A 97 0.91 9.43 -10.84
CA VAL A 97 0.97 10.88 -11.15
C VAL A 97 2.33 11.51 -10.72
N GLY A 98 3.22 11.93 -11.64
CA GLY A 98 4.34 12.85 -11.35
C GLY A 98 5.73 12.58 -12.01
N ARG A 99 6.39 13.64 -12.54
CA ARG A 99 7.69 13.62 -13.27
C ARG A 99 8.89 13.76 -12.32
N GLY A 100 9.73 12.73 -12.25
CA GLY A 100 11.06 12.78 -11.63
C GLY A 100 11.73 11.41 -11.71
N ALA A 101 13.07 11.34 -11.72
CA ALA A 101 13.83 10.11 -11.90
C ALA A 101 13.60 9.04 -10.79
N ASP A 102 12.90 9.40 -9.72
CA ASP A 102 12.58 8.53 -8.57
C ASP A 102 11.07 8.49 -8.26
N ALA A 103 10.23 8.22 -9.25
CA ALA A 103 8.77 8.24 -9.10
C ALA A 103 8.23 7.26 -8.04
N GLY A 104 8.96 6.21 -7.63
CA GLY A 104 8.52 5.27 -6.62
C GLY A 104 8.73 5.70 -5.16
N SER A 105 9.63 6.65 -4.87
CA SER A 105 10.22 6.82 -3.53
C SER A 105 9.94 8.16 -2.84
N VAL A 106 9.25 9.09 -3.51
CA VAL A 106 9.07 10.47 -3.05
C VAL A 106 7.60 10.75 -2.72
N LEU A 107 7.36 11.78 -1.92
CA LEU A 107 6.07 12.40 -1.64
C LEU A 107 6.28 13.92 -1.71
N ASP A 108 5.46 14.64 -2.46
CA ASP A 108 5.61 16.09 -2.64
C ASP A 108 4.22 16.73 -2.73
N GLU A 109 4.12 18.03 -3.04
CA GLU A 109 2.82 18.71 -3.10
C GLU A 109 1.87 18.16 -4.17
N SER A 110 2.37 17.43 -5.16
CA SER A 110 1.57 16.86 -6.24
C SER A 110 1.01 15.48 -5.92
N ARG A 111 1.42 14.89 -4.78
CA ARG A 111 1.16 13.48 -4.48
C ARG A 111 0.91 13.22 -3.00
N GLY A 112 -0.09 12.36 -2.75
CA GLY A 112 -0.36 11.75 -1.45
C GLY A 112 -0.15 10.23 -1.47
N ILE A 113 -0.08 9.60 -0.30
CA ILE A 113 -0.23 8.15 -0.13
C ILE A 113 -1.64 7.91 0.41
N ALA A 114 -2.53 7.43 -0.45
CA ALA A 114 -3.88 7.03 -0.07
C ALA A 114 -3.86 5.74 0.76
N ALA A 115 -4.98 5.43 1.43
CA ALA A 115 -5.10 4.16 2.13
C ALA A 115 -4.86 2.98 1.18
N THR A 116 -4.15 1.97 1.67
CA THR A 116 -3.73 0.75 0.97
C THR A 116 -2.72 0.92 -0.17
N THR A 117 -2.13 2.12 -0.32
CA THR A 117 -1.04 2.37 -1.27
C THR A 117 0.29 2.63 -0.57
N TRP A 118 1.39 2.62 -1.32
CA TRP A 118 2.74 2.78 -0.74
C TRP A 118 3.71 3.50 -1.67
N ILE A 119 4.77 4.09 -1.11
CA ILE A 119 6.00 4.45 -1.84
C ILE A 119 7.13 3.52 -1.40
N GLU A 120 8.17 3.37 -2.19
CA GLU A 120 9.26 2.44 -1.90
C GLU A 120 10.63 2.91 -2.39
N SER A 121 11.67 2.42 -1.72
CA SER A 121 13.07 2.45 -2.14
C SER A 121 13.52 1.03 -2.49
N ASN A 122 14.81 0.78 -2.69
CA ASN A 122 15.32 -0.58 -2.85
C ASN A 122 15.21 -1.42 -1.57
N SER A 123 15.21 -0.79 -0.39
CA SER A 123 15.29 -1.48 0.90
C SER A 123 14.05 -1.35 1.78
N VAL A 124 13.18 -0.37 1.54
CA VAL A 124 11.97 -0.16 2.36
C VAL A 124 10.71 0.12 1.55
N TRP A 125 9.56 -0.18 2.15
CA TRP A 125 8.24 0.31 1.75
C TRP A 125 7.73 1.27 2.83
N LEU A 126 7.13 2.39 2.43
CA LEU A 126 6.27 3.19 3.30
C LEU A 126 4.82 2.97 2.87
N VAL A 127 4.07 2.26 3.70
CA VAL A 127 2.71 1.80 3.41
C VAL A 127 1.72 2.57 4.26
N ASN A 128 0.72 3.18 3.63
CA ASN A 128 -0.45 3.67 4.35
C ASN A 128 -1.48 2.54 4.42
N GLN A 129 -1.60 1.91 5.56
CA GLN A 129 -2.35 0.68 5.73
C GLN A 129 -3.87 0.94 5.72
N ALA A 130 -4.64 -0.14 5.48
CA ALA A 130 -6.11 -0.06 5.43
C ALA A 130 -6.72 0.47 6.73
N ASP A 131 -6.09 0.18 7.87
CA ASP A 131 -6.50 0.61 9.21
C ASP A 131 -6.17 2.10 9.50
N GLY A 132 -5.51 2.79 8.57
CA GLY A 132 -5.09 4.18 8.70
C GLY A 132 -3.74 4.39 9.39
N ASN A 133 -2.95 3.33 9.58
CA ASN A 133 -1.59 3.46 10.09
C ASN A 133 -0.58 3.65 8.95
N LEU A 134 0.27 4.68 9.02
CA LEU A 134 1.37 4.86 8.07
C LEU A 134 2.62 4.20 8.65
N VAL A 135 3.18 3.21 7.95
CA VAL A 135 4.23 2.34 8.49
C VAL A 135 5.35 2.15 7.49
N LEU A 136 6.58 2.29 7.96
CA LEU A 136 7.81 2.01 7.22
C LEU A 136 8.24 0.56 7.49
N TYR A 137 8.40 -0.23 6.44
CA TYR A 137 8.76 -1.63 6.48
C TYR A 137 10.07 -1.90 5.75
N ARG A 138 10.93 -2.72 6.33
CA ARG A 138 12.15 -3.23 5.69
C ARG A 138 11.82 -4.38 4.74
N LYS A 139 12.37 -4.36 3.53
CA LYS A 139 12.06 -5.35 2.49
C LYS A 139 12.68 -6.72 2.74
N ARG A 140 13.89 -6.79 3.30
CA ARG A 140 14.63 -8.06 3.44
C ARG A 140 13.98 -9.07 4.37
N ASP A 141 13.25 -8.58 5.38
CA ASP A 141 12.70 -9.40 6.47
C ASP A 141 11.24 -9.03 6.82
N GLY A 142 10.69 -7.96 6.23
CA GLY A 142 9.33 -7.49 6.50
C GLY A 142 9.18 -6.75 7.83
N ALA A 143 10.27 -6.41 8.52
CA ALA A 143 10.21 -5.75 9.82
C ALA A 143 9.61 -4.34 9.73
N ALA A 144 8.70 -3.98 10.64
CA ALA A 144 8.26 -2.61 10.81
C ALA A 144 9.36 -1.80 11.51
N LEU A 145 9.87 -0.77 10.84
CA LEU A 145 10.93 0.11 11.35
C LEU A 145 10.36 1.33 12.10
N TRP A 146 9.25 1.86 11.60
CA TRP A 146 8.61 3.04 12.15
C TRP A 146 7.11 3.07 11.83
N SER A 147 6.31 3.72 12.67
CA SER A 147 4.86 3.87 12.49
C SER A 147 4.34 5.18 13.08
N THR A 148 3.30 5.75 12.47
CA THR A 148 2.55 6.89 13.05
C THR A 148 1.71 6.53 14.27
N GLY A 149 1.40 5.24 14.49
CA GLY A 149 0.55 4.78 15.59
C GLY A 149 -0.92 5.18 15.45
N THR A 150 -1.41 5.32 14.20
CA THR A 150 -2.74 5.88 13.90
C THR A 150 -3.79 4.85 13.48
N SER A 151 -3.56 3.57 13.76
CA SER A 151 -4.50 2.48 13.48
C SER A 151 -5.90 2.75 14.05
N GLY A 152 -6.93 2.24 13.35
CA GLY A 152 -8.35 2.46 13.70
C GLY A 152 -8.96 3.72 13.06
N LYS A 153 -8.24 4.34 12.13
CA LYS A 153 -8.67 5.54 11.39
C LYS A 153 -8.62 5.26 9.88
N PRO A 154 -9.40 4.29 9.38
CA PRO A 154 -9.33 3.82 8.00
C PRO A 154 -9.63 4.95 7.02
N GLY A 155 -8.99 4.91 5.85
CA GLY A 155 -9.14 5.96 4.83
C GLY A 155 -8.31 7.21 5.07
N SER A 156 -7.38 7.20 6.04
CA SER A 156 -6.40 8.27 6.21
C SER A 156 -5.52 8.42 4.96
N ILE A 157 -5.08 9.64 4.65
CA ILE A 157 -4.23 9.97 3.50
C ILE A 157 -3.02 10.74 4.00
N ALA A 158 -1.82 10.30 3.60
CA ALA A 158 -0.58 11.01 3.91
C ALA A 158 -0.23 11.99 2.78
N PHE A 159 0.13 13.22 3.09
CA PHE A 159 0.56 14.21 2.09
C PHE A 159 1.44 15.30 2.70
N ILE A 160 2.23 16.00 1.89
CA ILE A 160 2.98 17.18 2.32
C ILE A 160 2.24 18.46 1.94
N SER A 161 2.17 19.40 2.89
CA SER A 161 1.69 20.75 2.65
C SER A 161 2.71 21.57 1.87
N ASN A 162 2.30 22.13 0.73
CA ASN A 162 3.20 22.93 -0.11
C ASN A 162 3.64 24.25 0.54
N THR A 163 2.90 24.75 1.52
CA THR A 163 3.12 26.06 2.14
C THR A 163 3.96 25.96 3.40
N THR A 164 3.69 24.94 4.22
CA THR A 164 4.36 24.75 5.52
C THR A 164 5.49 23.72 5.44
N GLY A 165 5.44 22.81 4.48
CA GLY A 165 6.32 21.64 4.41
C GLY A 165 6.01 20.56 5.44
N THR A 166 4.87 20.67 6.14
CA THR A 166 4.42 19.67 7.11
C THR A 166 3.96 18.42 6.39
N LEU A 167 4.44 17.25 6.83
CA LEU A 167 3.85 15.96 6.48
C LEU A 167 2.63 15.71 7.37
N PHE A 168 1.48 15.54 6.75
CA PHE A 168 0.22 15.23 7.41
C PHE A 168 -0.20 13.80 7.14
N LEU A 169 -0.89 13.22 8.12
CA LEU A 169 -1.81 12.11 7.92
C LEU A 169 -3.23 12.58 8.29
N PHE A 170 -4.09 12.73 7.30
CA PHE A 170 -5.42 13.32 7.46
C PHE A 170 -6.52 12.32 7.18
N ASN A 171 -7.61 12.42 7.92
CA ASN A 171 -8.84 11.68 7.68
C ASN A 171 -10.04 12.65 7.65
N PRO A 172 -10.96 12.56 6.67
CA PRO A 172 -12.12 13.47 6.62
C PRO A 172 -13.02 13.44 7.86
N THR A 173 -13.11 12.30 8.54
CA THR A 173 -13.94 12.11 9.74
C THR A 173 -13.21 12.56 11.01
N TYR A 174 -11.91 12.28 11.13
CA TYR A 174 -11.14 12.53 12.35
C TYR A 174 -10.27 13.79 12.31
N GLY A 175 -10.18 14.46 11.16
CA GLY A 175 -9.25 15.56 10.93
C GLY A 175 -7.80 15.08 10.80
N THR A 176 -6.85 15.92 11.22
CA THR A 176 -5.43 15.56 11.26
C THR A 176 -5.20 14.50 12.34
N THR A 177 -4.81 13.31 11.92
CA THR A 177 -4.61 12.15 12.80
C THR A 177 -3.17 12.05 13.31
N TRP A 178 -2.22 12.58 12.54
CA TRP A 178 -0.80 12.73 12.88
C TRP A 178 -0.18 13.81 11.97
N SER A 179 0.86 14.49 12.43
CA SER A 179 1.67 15.36 11.58
C SER A 179 3.09 15.53 12.12
N THR A 180 4.02 15.93 11.24
CA THR A 180 5.27 16.56 11.68
C THR A 180 5.00 18.01 12.16
N ALA A 181 6.05 18.73 12.56
CA ALA A 181 5.97 20.16 12.83
C ALA A 181 5.64 20.99 11.57
N ASP A 182 5.23 22.23 11.79
CA ASP A 182 5.21 23.28 10.77
C ASP A 182 6.62 23.83 10.59
N PHE A 183 7.25 23.50 9.47
CA PHE A 183 8.62 23.90 9.17
C PHE A 183 8.71 25.27 8.47
N ARG A 184 7.58 25.87 8.09
CA ARG A 184 7.52 27.08 7.24
C ARG A 184 8.45 26.97 6.04
N SER A 185 8.46 25.79 5.41
CA SER A 185 9.35 25.45 4.31
C SER A 185 8.55 25.11 3.06
N PRO A 186 8.12 26.13 2.28
CA PRO A 186 7.43 25.90 1.03
C PRO A 186 8.25 25.02 0.06
N GLY A 187 7.57 24.14 -0.67
CA GLY A 187 8.20 23.21 -1.61
C GLY A 187 9.05 22.11 -0.95
N ALA A 188 8.81 21.83 0.34
CA ALA A 188 9.36 20.63 0.96
C ALA A 188 8.80 19.37 0.31
N TYR A 189 9.52 18.27 0.44
CA TYR A 189 9.13 16.95 -0.04
C TYR A 189 9.60 15.89 0.94
N ALA A 190 9.03 14.69 0.91
CA ALA A 190 9.50 13.54 1.68
C ALA A 190 10.01 12.43 0.77
N LYS A 191 10.94 11.61 1.26
CA LYS A 191 11.56 10.53 0.50
C LYS A 191 11.84 9.33 1.38
N VAL A 192 11.48 8.14 0.91
CA VAL A 192 12.02 6.88 1.45
C VAL A 192 13.37 6.59 0.79
N GLN A 193 14.33 6.18 1.59
CA GLN A 193 15.72 6.07 1.21
C GLN A 193 16.21 4.62 1.23
N ASP A 194 17.26 4.32 0.47
CA ASP A 194 17.84 2.97 0.44
C ASP A 194 18.56 2.61 1.75
N ASP A 195 18.87 3.58 2.60
CA ASP A 195 19.46 3.37 3.92
C ASP A 195 18.44 2.97 5.00
N GLY A 196 17.17 2.81 4.65
CA GLY A 196 16.12 2.43 5.59
C GLY A 196 15.37 3.61 6.23
N ASN A 197 15.68 4.85 5.82
CA ASN A 197 15.10 6.05 6.42
C ASN A 197 13.91 6.61 5.61
N PHE A 198 13.05 7.37 6.28
CA PHE A 198 12.03 8.22 5.65
C PHE A 198 12.19 9.65 6.15
N VAL A 199 12.41 10.57 5.22
CA VAL A 199 12.92 11.92 5.53
C VAL A 199 12.10 12.98 4.82
N VAL A 200 11.76 14.05 5.54
CA VAL A 200 11.24 15.31 4.96
C VAL A 200 12.41 16.26 4.72
N TYR A 201 12.55 16.75 3.50
CA TYR A 201 13.56 17.70 3.04
C TYR A 201 12.92 19.03 2.66
N ARG A 202 13.65 20.13 2.89
CA ARG A 202 13.30 21.44 2.30
C ARG A 202 13.49 21.42 0.78
N ALA A 203 12.89 22.39 0.09
CA ALA A 203 13.15 22.62 -1.33
C ALA A 203 14.66 22.73 -1.63
N GLY A 204 15.13 21.99 -2.64
CA GLY A 204 16.55 21.93 -3.02
C GLY A 204 17.46 21.12 -2.07
N GLY A 205 16.92 20.61 -0.95
CA GLY A 205 17.61 19.66 -0.09
C GLY A 205 17.57 18.23 -0.67
N GLY A 206 18.19 17.29 0.04
CA GLY A 206 18.21 15.88 -0.33
C GLY A 206 19.27 15.06 0.42
N PRO A 207 19.36 13.75 0.13
CA PRO A 207 20.25 12.83 0.82
C PRO A 207 21.72 13.26 0.80
N THR A 208 22.18 13.86 -0.31
CA THR A 208 23.57 14.28 -0.50
C THR A 208 23.80 15.78 -0.27
N THR A 209 22.75 16.60 -0.39
CA THR A 209 22.83 18.07 -0.28
C THR A 209 22.41 18.59 1.10
N GLY A 210 21.91 17.73 1.98
CA GLY A 210 21.43 18.09 3.30
C GLY A 210 20.06 18.78 3.28
N GLY A 211 19.73 19.52 4.34
CA GLY A 211 18.43 20.21 4.46
C GLY A 211 17.28 19.29 4.87
N ALA A 212 17.57 18.21 5.61
CA ALA A 212 16.55 17.43 6.29
C ALA A 212 15.84 18.30 7.35
N LEU A 213 14.51 18.31 7.32
CA LEU A 213 13.64 18.98 8.27
C LEU A 213 13.17 18.01 9.36
N TRP A 214 13.00 16.73 9.00
CA TRP A 214 12.59 15.65 9.89
C TRP A 214 12.96 14.29 9.31
N SER A 215 13.20 13.29 10.16
CA SER A 215 13.34 11.89 9.71
C SER A 215 12.77 10.90 10.72
N THR A 216 12.43 9.69 10.27
CA THR A 216 12.06 8.57 11.15
C THR A 216 13.18 8.12 12.07
N GLY A 217 14.43 8.42 11.74
CA GLY A 217 15.58 8.05 12.57
C GLY A 217 16.07 6.62 12.35
N THR A 218 15.62 5.96 11.27
CA THR A 218 15.82 4.53 10.99
C THR A 218 16.94 4.30 9.97
N TRP A 219 17.91 5.20 9.87
CA TRP A 219 19.03 5.04 8.94
C TRP A 219 19.95 3.90 9.38
N GLY A 220 20.45 3.11 8.42
CA GLY A 220 21.27 1.92 8.69
C GLY A 220 20.45 0.64 8.97
N ASP A 221 19.13 0.77 9.05
CA ASP A 221 18.19 -0.32 9.27
C ASP A 221 17.62 -0.86 7.94
N TRP A 222 18.48 -1.11 6.94
CA TRP A 222 18.11 -1.65 5.61
C TRP A 222 18.26 -3.17 5.52
#